data_AF-A0A944QD79-F1
#
_entry.id   AF-A0A944QD79-F1
#
_cell.length_a   1.000
_cell.length_b   1.000
_cell.length_c   1.000
_cell.angle_alpha   90.00
_cell.angle_beta   90.00
_cell.angle_gamma   90.00
#
_symmetry.space_group_name_H-M   'P 1'
#
loop_
_entity.id
_entity.type
_entity.pdbx_description
1 polymer ?
#
loop_
_entity_poly.entity_id
_entity_poly.type
_entity_poly.pdbx_seq_one_letter_code
_entity_poly.pdbx_strand_id
1 'polypeptide(L)' 'MRRGSIPSLIWWPGKWDTGTVDAVWISDITYLRTDQGWVYLCAVRDACSRRVAGWAMNSAQTTSLID' A
#
# COMPACT_ATOMS: atom_id res chain seq x y z
N MET A 1 -19.14 -11.00 18.70
CA MET A 1 -17.93 -10.82 17.87
C MET A 1 -18.38 -10.60 16.43
N ARG A 2 -18.53 -9.33 16.01
CA ARG A 2 -19.21 -8.98 14.74
C ARG A 2 -18.29 -9.28 13.56
N ARG A 3 -18.74 -10.20 12.69
CA ARG A 3 -18.18 -10.45 11.36
C ARG A 3 -18.46 -9.21 10.50
N GLY A 4 -17.52 -8.26 10.48
CA GLY A 4 -17.55 -7.12 9.58
C GLY A 4 -17.32 -7.62 8.16
N SER A 5 -18.30 -7.43 7.28
CA SER A 5 -18.19 -7.68 5.85
C SER A 5 -17.09 -6.79 5.28
N ILE A 6 -15.93 -7.37 4.99
CA ILE A 6 -14.93 -6.79 4.10
C ILE A 6 -15.59 -6.60 2.73
N PRO A 7 -15.82 -5.36 2.25
CA PRO A 7 -16.37 -5.17 0.92
C PRO A 7 -15.32 -5.64 -0.08
N SER A 8 -15.72 -6.54 -0.99
CA SER A 8 -14.85 -6.96 -2.10
C SER A 8 -14.43 -5.74 -2.92
N LEU A 9 -13.14 -5.68 -3.27
CA LEU A 9 -12.42 -4.55 -3.90
C LEU A 9 -12.95 -4.13 -5.29
N ILE A 10 -14.00 -4.79 -5.80
CA ILE A 10 -14.45 -4.64 -7.19
C ILE A 10 -15.73 -3.78 -7.33
N TRP A 11 -16.40 -3.39 -6.24
CA TRP A 11 -17.75 -2.79 -6.33
C TRP A 11 -18.14 -1.80 -5.22
N TRP A 12 -17.23 -0.96 -4.74
CA TRP A 12 -17.61 0.14 -3.82
C TRP A 12 -17.91 1.43 -4.59
N PRO A 13 -19.10 2.04 -4.46
CA PRO A 13 -19.46 3.29 -5.14
C PRO A 13 -18.87 4.54 -4.47
N GLY A 14 -18.13 4.38 -3.38
CA GLY A 14 -17.62 5.47 -2.55
C GLY A 14 -16.27 6.01 -3.02
N LYS A 15 -16.15 7.34 -2.99
CA LYS A 15 -14.87 8.05 -3.11
C LYS A 15 -14.01 7.71 -1.89
N TRP A 16 -12.87 7.06 -2.10
CA TRP A 16 -11.94 6.68 -1.02
C TRP A 16 -11.11 7.85 -0.49
N ASP A 17 -11.00 8.92 -1.28
CA ASP A 17 -10.30 10.13 -0.88
C ASP A 17 -11.25 11.06 -0.12
N THR A 18 -11.01 11.22 1.18
CA THR A 18 -11.73 12.12 2.08
C THR A 18 -11.43 13.60 1.82
N GLY A 19 -10.46 13.92 0.95
CA GLY A 19 -10.03 15.30 0.69
C GLY A 19 -9.22 15.92 1.83
N THR A 20 -8.78 15.10 2.79
CA THR A 20 -8.00 15.49 3.96
C THR A 20 -6.66 14.77 3.92
N VAL A 21 -5.57 15.50 4.16
CA VAL A 21 -4.22 14.96 4.26
C VAL A 21 -4.10 14.06 5.50
N ASP A 22 -3.34 12.98 5.39
CA ASP A 22 -3.08 11.99 6.44
C ASP A 22 -4.34 11.23 6.90
N ALA A 23 -5.41 11.22 6.09
CA ALA A 23 -6.66 10.52 6.40
C ALA A 23 -6.77 9.15 5.73
N VAL A 24 -6.20 8.99 4.53
CA VAL A 24 -6.28 7.75 3.75
C VAL A 24 -4.93 7.47 3.10
N TRP A 25 -4.38 6.30 3.39
CA TRP A 25 -3.11 5.84 2.85
C TRP A 25 -3.33 4.69 1.87
N ILE A 26 -2.67 4.79 0.72
CA ILE A 26 -2.66 3.78 -0.33
C ILE A 26 -1.27 3.18 -0.38
N SER A 27 -1.19 1.85 -0.45
CA SER A 27 0.08 1.14 -0.63
C SER A 27 0.08 0.33 -1.92
N ASP A 28 1.19 0.39 -2.65
CA ASP A 28 1.43 -0.46 -3.81
C ASP A 28 2.74 -1.24 -3.63
N ILE A 29 2.80 -2.43 -4.24
CA ILE A 29 4.00 -3.26 -4.29
C ILE A 29 4.37 -3.44 -5.76
N THR A 30 5.54 -2.96 -6.12
CA THR A 30 6.08 -3.01 -7.48
C THR A 30 7.38 -3.80 -7.52
N TYR A 31 7.57 -4.56 -8.59
CA TYR A 31 8.77 -5.36 -8.84
C TYR A 31 9.69 -4.56 -9.74
N LEU A 32 10.89 -4.26 -9.26
CA LEU A 32 11.90 -3.54 -10.04
C LEU A 32 13.01 -4.52 -10.45
N ARG A 33 13.39 -4.46 -11.73
CA ARG A 33 14.49 -5.26 -12.27
C ARG A 33 15.79 -4.47 -12.13
N THR A 34 16.80 -5.07 -11.52
CA THR A 34 18.15 -4.52 -11.36
C THR A 34 19.16 -5.47 -11.97
N ASP A 35 20.40 -5.00 -12.19
CA ASP A 35 21.50 -5.85 -12.69
C ASP A 35 21.89 -6.97 -11.72
N GLN A 36 21.50 -6.86 -10.45
CA GLN A 36 21.75 -7.85 -9.40
C GLN A 36 20.56 -8.78 -9.16
N GLY A 37 19.44 -8.60 -9.89
CA GLY A 37 18.22 -9.40 -9.74
C GLY A 37 16.96 -8.56 -9.51
N TRP A 38 15.91 -9.20 -8.98
CA TRP A 38 14.63 -8.55 -8.70
C TRP A 38 14.59 -7.99 -7.28
N VAL A 39 14.07 -6.77 -7.14
CA VAL A 39 13.76 -6.17 -5.84
C VAL A 39 12.28 -5.81 -5.78
N TYR A 40 11.71 -5.98 -4.60
CA TYR A 40 10.34 -5.61 -4.27
C TYR A 40 10.36 -4.23 -3.63
N LEU A 41 9.69 -3.26 -4.24
CA LEU A 41 9.47 -1.94 -3.68
C LEU A 41 8.04 -1.87 -3.14
N CYS A 42 7.90 -1.64 -1.84
CA CYS A 42 6.63 -1.32 -1.20
C CYS A 42 6.61 0.18 -0.91
N ALA A 43 5.67 0.93 -1.50
CA ALA A 43 5.51 2.37 -1.24
C ALA A 43 4.15 2.64 -0.60
N VAL A 44 4.14 3.54 0.39
CA VAL A 44 2.92 4.04 1.04
C VAL A 44 2.78 5.52 0.69
N ARG A 45 1.62 5.89 0.17
CA ARG A 45 1.30 7.24 -0.30
C ARG A 45 0.02 7.75 0.36
N ASP A 46 0.02 9.03 0.72
CA ASP A 46 -1.19 9.71 1.12
C ASP A 46 -2.08 10.01 -0.10
N ALA A 47 -3.37 9.65 -0.01
CA ALA A 47 -4.31 9.73 -1.12
C ALA A 47 -4.63 11.19 -1.53
N CYS A 48 -4.70 12.10 -0.55
CA CYS A 48 -5.08 13.50 -0.76
C CYS A 48 -3.92 14.34 -1.29
N SER A 49 -2.80 14.33 -0.57
CA SER A 49 -1.60 15.15 -0.87
C SER A 49 -0.73 14.55 -1.96
N ARG A 50 -0.95 13.28 -2.32
CA ARG A 50 -0.14 12.56 -3.30
C ARG A 50 1.35 12.46 -2.91
N ARG A 51 1.70 12.66 -1.64
CA ARG A 51 3.08 12.53 -1.10
C ARG A 51 3.36 11.10 -0.66
N VAL A 52 4.60 10.65 -0.82
CA VAL A 52 5.06 9.35 -0.29
C VAL A 52 5.31 9.52 1.21
N ALA A 53 4.61 8.75 2.02
CA ALA A 53 4.74 8.73 3.47
C ALA A 53 5.89 7.81 3.93
N GLY A 54 6.16 6.75 3.18
CA GLY A 54 7.26 5.82 3.45
C GLY A 54 7.44 4.80 2.33
N TRP A 55 8.60 4.16 2.29
CA TRP A 55 8.90 3.09 1.35
C TRP A 55 9.90 2.09 1.96
N ALA A 56 9.85 0.85 1.50
CA ALA A 56 10.80 -0.20 1.85
C ALA A 56 11.14 -1.01 0.61
N MET A 57 12.39 -1.46 0.51
CA MET A 57 12.86 -2.33 -0.55
C MET A 57 13.51 -3.59 0.01
N ASN A 58 13.25 -4.74 -0.60
CA ASN A 58 13.90 -6.00 -0.25
C ASN A 58 14.09 -6.87 -1.51
N SER A 59 15.22 -7.57 -1.60
CA SER A 59 15.50 -8.56 -2.65
C SER A 59 14.74 -9.88 -2.45
N ALA A 60 14.11 -10.07 -1.29
CA ALA A 60 13.21 -11.17 -0.99
C ALA A 60 11.85 -10.64 -0.51
N GLN A 61 10.76 -11.27 -0.95
CA GLN A 61 9.42 -11.03 -0.42
C GLN A 61 9.29 -11.69 0.96
N THR A 62 9.97 -11.16 1.97
CA THR A 62 9.97 -11.73 3.33
C THR A 62 8.91 -11.07 4.20
N THR A 63 8.04 -11.89 4.82
CA THR A 63 6.93 -11.47 5.70
C THR A 63 7.33 -11.26 7.16
N SER A 64 8.63 -11.08 7.46
CA SER A 64 9.13 -10.99 8.84
C SER A 64 9.12 -9.54 9.33
N LEU A 65 7.93 -8.94 9.40
CA LEU A 65 7.73 -7.62 9.99
C LEU A 65 6.47 -7.58 10.87
N ILE A 66 6.31 -8.58 11.72
CA ILE A 66 5.52 -8.45 12.95
C ILE A 66 6.29 -9.13 14.09
N ASP A 67 6.54 -8.36 15.13
CA ASP A 67 6.79 -8.85 16.50
C ASP A 67 5.78 -8.09 17.40
#